data_AF-A0A3D0W5T5-F1
#
_entry.id   AF-A0A3D0W5T5-F1
#
_cell.length_a   1.000
_cell.length_b   1.000
_cell.length_c   1.000
_cell.angle_alpha   90.00
_cell.angle_beta   90.00
_cell.angle_gamma   90.00
#
_symmetry.space_group_name_H-M   'P 1'
#
loop_
_entity.id
_entity.type
_entity.pdbx_description
1 polymer ?
#
loop_
_entity_poly.entity_id
_entity_poly.type
_entity_poly.pdbx_seq_one_letter_code
_entity_poly.pdbx_strand_id
1 'polypeptide(L)' 'LNFGVIELIRHARPRAKFLELVHRIDRETSGILLIAKKRSALVNMHDMMRQNRIEKKYTMMVEGDWTESKKTVELML' A
#
# COMPACT_ATOMS: atom_id res chain seq x y z
N LEU A 1 12.39 16.48 12.58
CA LEU A 1 12.38 16.04 11.16
C LEU A 1 11.27 15.03 10.99
N ASN A 2 10.27 15.31 10.15
CA ASN A 2 9.20 14.36 9.85
C ASN A 2 9.59 13.58 8.58
N PHE A 3 10.22 12.42 8.74
CA PHE A 3 10.60 11.56 7.63
C PHE A 3 9.49 10.56 7.35
N GLY A 4 9.12 10.39 6.07
CA GLY A 4 8.29 9.28 5.66
C GLY A 4 9.08 7.96 5.69
N VAL A 5 8.35 6.85 5.55
CA VAL A 5 8.93 5.49 5.60
C VAL A 5 9.99 5.29 4.51
N ILE A 6 9.79 5.86 3.31
CA ILE A 6 10.74 5.70 2.21
C ILE A 6 12.05 6.45 2.44
N GLU A 7 11.99 7.63 3.06
CA GLU A 7 13.17 8.40 3.45
C GLU A 7 14.01 7.63 4.48
N LEU A 8 13.37 7.04 5.49
CA LEU A 8 14.05 6.19 6.49
C LEU A 8 14.75 4.99 5.86
N ILE A 9 14.09 4.33 4.89
CA ILE A 9 14.68 3.16 4.23
C ILE A 9 15.82 3.56 3.28
N ARG A 10 15.72 4.70 2.59
CA ARG A 10 16.82 5.25 1.79
C ARG A 10 18.02 5.60 2.66
N HIS A 11 17.78 6.20 3.83
CA HIS A 11 18.84 6.48 4.80
C HIS A 11 19.50 5.20 5.31
N ALA A 12 18.72 4.15 5.61
CA ALA A 12 19.23 2.84 6.05
C ALA A 12 19.92 2.04 4.93
N ARG A 13 19.71 2.40 3.65
CA ARG A 13 20.22 1.70 2.46
C ARG A 13 20.83 2.69 1.45
N PRO A 14 21.86 3.47 1.82
CA PRO A 14 22.34 4.60 1.02
C PRO A 14 22.98 4.19 -0.32
N ARG A 15 23.41 2.93 -0.45
CA ARG A 15 23.98 2.39 -1.71
C ARG A 15 22.93 1.86 -2.68
N ALA A 16 21.67 1.78 -2.28
CA ALA A 16 20.62 1.28 -3.16
C ALA A 16 20.34 2.32 -4.25
N LYS A 17 20.57 1.95 -5.52
CA LYS A 17 20.39 2.86 -6.67
C LYS A 17 18.93 3.21 -6.94
N PHE A 18 17.99 2.41 -6.46
CA PHE A 18 16.56 2.61 -6.68
C PHE A 18 15.76 2.02 -5.52
N LEU A 19 14.94 2.85 -4.89
CA LEU A 19 13.97 2.48 -3.86
C LEU A 19 12.77 3.40 -4.00
N GLU A 20 11.62 2.86 -4.35
CA GLU A 20 10.37 3.61 -4.50
C GLU A 20 9.20 2.87 -3.86
N LEU A 21 8.25 3.61 -3.29
CA LEU A 21 7.00 3.05 -2.81
C LEU A 21 6.16 2.59 -4.01
N VAL A 22 5.65 1.36 -3.94
CA VAL A 22 4.73 0.84 -4.96
C VAL A 22 3.33 1.42 -4.77
N HIS A 23 2.87 1.46 -3.52
CA HIS A 23 1.61 2.08 -3.14
C HIS A 23 1.80 2.85 -1.83
N ARG A 24 0.81 3.68 -1.50
CA ARG A 24 0.72 4.34 -0.20
C ARG A 24 -0.11 3.52 0.78
N ILE A 25 0.07 3.81 2.05
CA ILE A 25 -0.80 3.42 3.16
C ILE A 25 -1.07 4.71 3.94
N ASP A 26 -2.29 4.87 4.44
CA ASP A 26 -2.61 6.05 5.25
C ASP A 26 -1.87 6.00 6.58
N ARG A 27 -1.59 7.17 7.17
CA ARG A 27 -0.67 7.29 8.32
C ARG A 27 -1.11 6.45 9.52
N GLU A 28 -2.41 6.41 9.80
CA GLU A 28 -2.99 5.65 10.91
C GLU A 28 -3.26 4.18 10.55
N THR A 29 -3.07 3.80 9.28
CA THR A 29 -3.30 2.44 8.80
C THR A 29 -2.02 1.63 8.89
N SER A 30 -2.07 0.54 9.67
CA SER A 30 -0.98 -0.43 9.71
C SER A 30 -1.11 -1.49 8.61
N GLY A 31 -0.02 -2.21 8.33
CA GLY A 31 -0.05 -3.37 7.45
C GLY A 31 1.08 -3.41 6.43
N ILE A 32 0.81 -4.07 5.30
CA ILE A 32 1.79 -4.30 4.24
C ILE A 32 2.03 -3.02 3.44
N LEU A 33 3.29 -2.63 3.29
CA LEU A 33 3.73 -1.55 2.42
C LEU A 33 4.81 -2.07 1.46
N LEU A 34 4.54 -2.04 0.17
CA LEU A 34 5.45 -2.56 -0.86
C LEU A 34 6.46 -1.51 -1.33
N ILE A 35 7.73 -1.90 -1.44
CA ILE A 35 8.82 -1.07 -1.96
C ILE A 35 9.49 -1.77 -3.14
N ALA A 36 9.56 -1.10 -4.27
CA ALA A 36 10.24 -1.58 -5.47
C ALA A 36 11.74 -1.26 -5.40
N LYS A 37 12.57 -2.29 -5.66
CA LYS A 37 14.04 -2.17 -5.75
C LYS A 37 14.56 -2.05 -7.18
N LYS A 38 13.67 -2.12 -8.18
CA LYS A 38 13.96 -1.98 -9.61
C LYS A 38 12.82 -1.20 -10.26
N ARG A 39 13.15 -0.35 -11.24
CA ARG A 39 12.16 0.40 -12.02
C ARG A 39 11.15 -0.51 -12.73
N SER A 40 11.62 -1.60 -13.33
CA SER A 40 10.74 -2.56 -14.01
C SER A 40 9.73 -3.22 -13.06
N ALA A 41 10.13 -3.52 -11.82
CA ALA A 41 9.22 -4.06 -10.81
C ALA A 41 8.16 -3.04 -10.40
N LEU A 42 8.54 -1.77 -10.24
CA LEU A 42 7.59 -0.69 -9.94
C LEU A 42 6.52 -0.57 -11.04
N VAL A 43 6.95 -0.48 -12.30
CA VAL A 43 6.06 -0.37 -13.46
C VAL A 43 5.11 -1.57 -13.53
N ASN A 44 5.63 -2.79 -13.45
CA ASN A 44 4.78 -3.99 -13.52
C ASN A 44 3.77 -4.04 -12.37
N MET A 45 4.14 -3.65 -11.16
CA MET A 45 3.21 -3.61 -10.03
C MET A 45 2.12 -2.55 -10.20
N HIS A 46 2.47 -1.36 -10.71
CA HIS A 46 1.48 -0.33 -11.07
C HIS A 46 0.52 -0.82 -12.15
N ASP A 47 1.01 -1.54 -13.15
CA ASP A 47 0.19 -2.14 -14.20
C ASP A 47 -0.78 -3.17 -13.64
N MET A 48 -0.32 -4.05 -12.74
CA MET A 48 -1.17 -5.01 -12.03
C MET A 48 -2.23 -4.32 -11.18
N MET A 49 -1.91 -3.20 -10.51
CA MET A 49 -2.90 -2.42 -9.75
C MET A 49 -3.95 -1.80 -10.67
N ARG A 50 -3.54 -1.19 -11.78
CA ARG A 50 -4.46 -0.59 -12.78
C ARG A 50 -5.40 -1.62 -13.39
N GLN A 51 -4.94 -2.87 -13.53
CA GLN A 51 -5.73 -3.98 -14.04
C GLN A 51 -6.51 -4.73 -12.95
N ASN A 52 -6.57 -4.22 -11.72
CA ASN A 52 -7.22 -4.86 -10.57
C ASN A 52 -6.77 -6.32 -10.33
N ARG A 53 -5.49 -6.63 -10.60
CA ARG A 53 -4.89 -7.96 -10.42
C ARG A 53 -4.25 -8.16 -9.04
N ILE A 54 -4.33 -7.15 -8.17
CA ILE A 54 -3.81 -7.22 -6.79
C ILE A 54 -4.99 -7.27 -5.83
N GLU A 55 -5.13 -8.40 -5.13
CA GLU A 55 -6.09 -8.53 -4.03
C GLU A 55 -5.49 -7.90 -2.76
N LYS A 56 -6.20 -6.94 -2.16
CA LYS A 56 -5.81 -6.30 -0.90
C LYS A 56 -6.85 -6.65 0.17
N LYS A 57 -6.40 -7.25 1.27
CA LYS A 57 -7.24 -7.63 2.41
C LYS A 57 -6.78 -6.87 3.65
N TYR A 58 -7.73 -6.25 4.34
CA TYR A 58 -7.50 -5.51 5.57
C TYR A 58 -8.39 -6.07 6.67
N THR A 59 -7.90 -6.02 7.90
CA THR A 59 -8.73 -6.22 9.10
C THR A 59 -9.09 -4.84 9.63
N MET A 60 -10.35 -4.68 10.02
CA MET A 60 -10.85 -3.43 10.58
C MET A 60 -11.79 -3.74 11.75
N MET A 61 -11.86 -2.80 12.69
CA MET A 61 -12.91 -2.76 13.70
C MET A 61 -13.86 -1.63 13.32
N VAL A 62 -15.16 -1.90 13.39
CA VAL A 62 -16.22 -0.94 13.07
C VAL A 62 -17.05 -0.66 14.31
N GLU A 63 -17.76 0.46 14.30
CA GLU A 63 -18.76 0.76 15.31
C GLU A 63 -20.06 0.01 15.02
N GLY A 64 -20.66 -0.58 16.06
CA GLY A 64 -21.92 -1.34 15.97
C GLY A 64 -21.75 -2.78 15.48
N ASP A 65 -22.90 -3.43 15.22
CA ASP A 65 -22.95 -4.84 14.83
C ASP A 65 -22.92 -5.00 13.30
N TRP A 66 -21.89 -5.68 12.81
CA TRP A 66 -21.81 -6.09 11.41
C TRP A 66 -22.57 -7.40 11.20
N THR A 67 -23.80 -7.32 10.71
CA THR A 67 -24.72 -8.48 10.61
C THR A 67 -24.62 -9.24 9.29
N GLU A 68 -24.09 -8.63 8.23
CA GLU A 68 -23.95 -9.28 6.93
C GLU A 68 -22.66 -10.11 6.84
N SER A 69 -22.72 -11.36 6.35
CA SER A 69 -21.50 -12.17 6.22
C SER A 69 -20.55 -11.68 5.12
N LYS A 70 -21.07 -10.97 4.11
CA LYS A 70 -20.30 -10.31 3.05
C LYS A 70 -21.10 -9.17 2.45
N LYS A 71 -20.50 -7.98 2.38
CA LYS A 71 -21.09 -6.79 1.79
C LYS A 71 -20.16 -6.17 0.76
N THR A 72 -20.68 -5.83 -0.41
CA THR A 72 -20.00 -4.97 -1.39
C THR A 72 -20.59 -3.56 -1.27
N VAL A 73 -19.73 -2.56 -1.14
CA VAL A 73 -20.14 -1.16 -1.03
C VAL A 73 -19.61 -0.41 -2.25
N GLU A 74 -20.54 0.11 -3.06
CA GLU A 74 -20.23 1.00 -4.18
C GLU A 74 -20.77 2.39 -3.83
N LEU A 75 -19.87 3.35 -3.69
CA LEU A 75 -20.22 4.76 -3.49
C LEU A 75 -19.82 5.52 -4.75
N MET A 76 -20.76 6.25 -5.34
CA MET A 76 -20.42 7.26 -6.33
C MET A 76 -19.93 8.48 -5.56
N LEU A 77 -18.61 8.70 -5.57
CA LEU A 77 -17.98 9.93 -5.08
C LEU A 77 -17.83 10.93 -6.22
#